data_AF-A0A7Y7NWT4-F1
#
_entry.id   AF-A0A7Y7NWT4-F1
#
_cell.length_a   1.000
_cell.length_b   1.000
_cell.length_c   1.000
_cell.angle_alpha   90.00
_cell.angle_beta   90.00
_cell.angle_gamma   90.00
#
_symmetry.space_group_name_H-M   'P 1'
#
loop_
_entity.id
_entity.type
_entity.pdbx_description
1 polymer ?
#
loop_
_entity_poly.entity_id
_entity_poly.type
_entity_poly.pdbx_seq_one_letter_code
_entity_poly.pdbx_strand_id
1 'polypeptide(L)'
;MKIIKIIGITVITVLLFINKAKAQLPSMDPAYQLVWADSFPGTYGVRIDASKWNQLWPWNQADSVAQSMCDTNIHYDIAYDKWYLATPGDYLDTTNCKINGGNLNQYCRKQNFSGDCWTWPSCNPLSNCNGWGYCDIPLQNKCWHRQNKFFKYTGTNLISKYKFKYGYFEMRFKTPPAATYPNRYSTSTNFWLWANDSIMPWSEIDIMEKRDSDNWVTSNLHYNHYPESGNVPLHNEFFNNGQISANSWHTVGCLWTNARIVFYLDGVEVNHLTKSDIHPDSLLAMPIIIGIGGPAGNFCQLFNPTYSLDYNWQIDYVKVWQINKDCNTAKTYCNNYNPIVSKLYQSVTLDGSTCSDAITNTNYTSLYGTNYVLLNEGFSIDNNSAVLMDILDCNSTIQNNIMSSGLAPTSFVPKNKKIPTQ
;
A
#
# COMPACT_ATOMS: atom_id res chain seq x y z
N MET A 1 54.57 51.24 -4.64
CA MET A 1 53.20 50.92 -5.11
C MET A 1 53.09 49.41 -5.21
N LYS A 2 52.43 48.74 -4.25
CA LYS A 2 52.33 47.27 -4.16
C LYS A 2 51.21 46.78 -5.08
N ILE A 3 51.52 45.93 -6.05
CA ILE A 3 50.53 45.24 -6.88
C ILE A 3 50.14 43.95 -6.17
N ILE A 4 48.89 43.88 -5.69
CA ILE A 4 48.29 42.70 -5.07
C ILE A 4 47.86 41.75 -6.20
N LYS A 5 48.44 40.55 -6.24
CA LYS A 5 47.96 39.44 -7.07
C LYS A 5 46.70 38.85 -6.42
N ILE A 6 45.56 38.99 -7.07
CA ILE A 6 44.33 38.28 -6.73
C ILE A 6 44.44 36.87 -7.33
N ILE A 7 44.55 35.86 -6.46
CA ILE A 7 44.43 34.46 -6.84
C ILE A 7 42.93 34.14 -6.83
N GLY A 8 42.35 33.94 -8.00
CA GLY A 8 40.98 33.44 -8.14
C GLY A 8 40.92 31.97 -7.73
N ILE A 9 40.25 31.68 -6.62
CA ILE A 9 39.90 30.32 -6.23
C ILE A 9 38.63 29.94 -6.98
N THR A 10 38.77 29.14 -8.04
CA THR A 10 37.63 28.49 -8.70
C THR A 10 37.14 27.37 -7.78
N VAL A 11 36.03 27.60 -7.08
CA VAL A 11 35.31 26.55 -6.35
C VAL A 11 34.64 25.66 -7.37
N ILE A 12 35.26 24.52 -7.69
CA ILE A 12 34.63 23.44 -8.43
C ILE A 12 33.67 22.76 -7.46
N THR A 13 32.40 23.13 -7.53
CA THR A 13 31.32 22.41 -6.85
C THR A 13 31.18 21.04 -7.52
N VAL A 14 31.85 20.03 -6.97
CA VAL A 14 31.62 18.64 -7.35
C VAL A 14 30.21 18.29 -6.88
N LEU A 15 29.25 18.35 -7.79
CA LEU A 15 27.95 17.71 -7.63
C LEU A 15 28.20 16.21 -7.52
N LEU A 16 28.33 15.73 -6.28
CA LEU A 16 28.19 14.32 -5.96
C LEU A 16 26.76 13.92 -6.33
N PHE A 17 26.59 13.44 -7.56
CA PHE A 17 25.44 12.62 -7.89
C PHE A 17 25.55 11.37 -7.05
N ILE A 18 24.88 11.38 -5.88
CA ILE A 18 24.54 10.15 -5.19
C ILE A 18 23.56 9.45 -6.12
N ASN A 19 24.09 8.63 -7.02
CA ASN A 19 23.29 7.62 -7.69
C ASN A 19 22.76 6.72 -6.57
N LYS A 20 21.56 7.02 -6.07
CA LYS A 20 20.78 6.01 -5.35
C LYS A 20 20.63 4.88 -6.35
N ALA A 21 21.40 3.81 -6.18
CA ALA A 21 21.30 2.65 -7.03
C ALA A 21 19.83 2.22 -7.01
N LYS A 22 19.21 2.08 -8.17
CA LYS A 22 17.88 1.48 -8.25
C LYS A 22 18.00 0.08 -7.66
N ALA A 23 17.19 -0.23 -6.67
CA ALA A 23 17.13 -1.58 -6.15
C ALA A 23 16.69 -2.50 -7.30
N GLN A 24 17.24 -3.71 -7.37
CA GLN A 24 16.68 -4.72 -8.26
C GLN A 24 15.28 -5.04 -7.76
N LEU A 25 14.28 -4.62 -8.52
CA LEU A 25 12.90 -4.87 -8.14
C LEU A 25 12.58 -6.35 -8.32
N PRO A 26 11.79 -6.95 -7.43
CA PRO A 26 11.30 -8.32 -7.61
C PRO A 26 10.61 -8.53 -8.96
N SER A 27 9.99 -7.51 -9.55
CA SER A 27 9.39 -7.58 -10.89
C SER A 27 10.38 -7.85 -12.03
N MET A 28 11.67 -7.63 -11.81
CA MET A 28 12.76 -7.90 -12.75
C MET A 28 13.57 -9.15 -12.38
N ASP A 29 13.30 -9.78 -11.24
CA ASP A 29 13.94 -11.02 -10.80
C ASP A 29 13.26 -12.23 -11.47
N PRO A 30 14.00 -13.08 -12.21
CA PRO A 30 13.44 -14.28 -12.85
C PRO A 30 12.77 -15.27 -11.88
N ALA A 31 13.11 -15.21 -10.59
CA ALA A 31 12.47 -16.01 -9.56
C ALA A 31 11.01 -15.63 -9.34
N TYR A 32 10.64 -14.39 -9.62
CA TYR A 32 9.29 -13.89 -9.44
C TYR A 32 8.49 -14.03 -10.73
N GLN A 33 7.29 -14.58 -10.61
CA GLN A 33 6.32 -14.65 -11.70
C GLN A 33 5.16 -13.68 -11.43
N LEU A 34 4.64 -13.08 -12.50
CA LEU A 34 3.41 -12.31 -12.43
C LEU A 34 2.24 -13.26 -12.17
N VAL A 35 1.58 -13.09 -11.03
CA VAL A 35 0.50 -13.99 -10.60
C VAL A 35 -0.88 -13.34 -10.66
N TRP A 36 -0.93 -12.02 -10.64
CA TRP A 36 -2.16 -11.27 -10.79
C TRP A 36 -1.87 -9.87 -11.34
N ALA A 37 -2.74 -9.36 -12.21
CA ALA A 37 -2.61 -8.02 -12.74
C ALA A 37 -3.95 -7.45 -13.23
N ASP A 38 -4.04 -6.14 -13.21
CA ASP A 38 -4.96 -5.37 -14.02
C ASP A 38 -4.23 -4.22 -14.71
N SER A 39 -4.41 -4.11 -16.03
CA SER A 39 -3.88 -3.02 -16.87
C SER A 39 -4.99 -2.09 -17.34
N PHE A 40 -6.20 -2.26 -16.78
CA PHE A 40 -7.39 -1.47 -17.08
C PHE A 40 -7.61 -1.27 -18.60
N PRO A 41 -7.54 -2.35 -19.41
CA PRO A 41 -7.63 -2.22 -20.86
C PRO A 41 -9.02 -1.74 -21.26
N GLY A 42 -9.09 -0.83 -22.23
CA GLY A 42 -10.36 -0.37 -22.77
C GLY A 42 -10.36 1.09 -23.22
N THR A 43 -11.45 1.47 -23.88
CA THR A 43 -11.73 2.83 -24.31
C THR A 43 -12.52 3.59 -23.25
N TYR A 44 -12.75 4.89 -23.50
CA TYR A 44 -13.52 5.74 -22.59
C TYR A 44 -14.88 5.13 -22.22
N GLY A 45 -15.15 5.05 -20.91
CA GLY A 45 -16.44 4.59 -20.38
C GLY A 45 -16.57 3.06 -20.27
N VAL A 46 -15.54 2.30 -20.62
CA VAL A 46 -15.50 0.85 -20.32
C VAL A 46 -15.54 0.65 -18.80
N ARG A 47 -16.36 -0.31 -18.38
CA ARG A 47 -16.56 -0.66 -16.96
C ARG A 47 -15.31 -1.34 -16.40
N ILE A 48 -15.09 -1.14 -15.10
CA ILE A 48 -14.07 -1.90 -14.35
C ILE A 48 -14.41 -3.39 -14.39
N ASP A 49 -13.38 -4.22 -14.51
CA ASP A 49 -13.52 -5.68 -14.50
C ASP A 49 -14.07 -6.17 -13.17
N ALA A 50 -15.39 -6.40 -13.13
CA ALA A 50 -16.09 -6.87 -11.95
C ALA A 50 -15.74 -8.32 -11.58
N SER A 51 -15.01 -9.07 -12.41
CA SER A 51 -14.44 -10.36 -12.02
C SER A 51 -13.22 -10.19 -11.11
N LYS A 52 -12.55 -9.05 -11.18
CA LYS A 52 -11.34 -8.73 -10.40
C LYS A 52 -11.59 -7.80 -9.23
N TRP A 53 -12.56 -6.89 -9.36
CA TRP A 53 -12.76 -5.81 -8.39
C TRP A 53 -14.18 -5.75 -7.84
N ASN A 54 -14.28 -5.33 -6.59
CA ASN A 54 -15.50 -4.81 -5.97
C ASN A 54 -15.35 -3.30 -5.77
N GLN A 55 -16.42 -2.53 -6.00
CA GLN A 55 -16.42 -1.09 -5.74
C GLN A 55 -17.11 -0.69 -4.42
N LEU A 56 -17.64 -1.67 -3.70
CA LEU A 56 -18.36 -1.51 -2.44
C LEU A 56 -17.51 -2.06 -1.30
N TRP A 57 -17.45 -1.33 -0.18
CA TRP A 57 -17.04 -1.93 1.08
C TRP A 57 -18.12 -2.90 1.58
N PRO A 58 -17.76 -4.09 2.06
CA PRO A 58 -18.73 -5.07 2.56
C PRO A 58 -19.51 -4.58 3.80
N TRP A 59 -18.93 -3.65 4.56
CA TRP A 59 -19.51 -3.15 5.80
C TRP A 59 -19.82 -1.66 5.77
N ASN A 60 -20.23 -1.06 4.64
CA ASN A 60 -20.37 0.40 4.39
C ASN A 60 -19.25 1.33 4.94
N GLN A 61 -19.15 2.56 4.44
CA GLN A 61 -18.25 3.55 5.05
C GLN A 61 -18.79 4.07 6.39
N ALA A 62 -17.88 4.49 7.28
CA ALA A 62 -18.23 5.30 8.44
C ALA A 62 -18.69 6.70 8.00
N ASP A 63 -19.50 7.37 8.82
CA ASP A 63 -19.77 8.79 8.68
C ASP A 63 -18.52 9.59 9.06
N SER A 64 -18.33 10.72 8.38
CA SER A 64 -17.16 11.57 8.52
C SER A 64 -17.25 12.60 9.66
N VAL A 65 -18.36 12.65 10.41
CA VAL A 65 -18.50 13.51 11.61
C VAL A 65 -17.57 13.00 12.72
N ALA A 66 -17.30 11.68 12.74
CA ALA A 66 -16.37 11.05 13.67
C ALA A 66 -14.87 11.18 13.29
N GLN A 67 -14.54 11.81 12.16
CA GLN A 67 -13.17 11.76 11.58
C GLN A 67 -12.40 13.10 11.62
N SER A 68 -12.90 14.14 12.28
CA SER A 68 -12.13 15.39 12.45
C SER A 68 -11.03 15.21 13.51
N MET A 69 -9.98 14.46 13.18
CA MET A 69 -8.81 14.22 14.05
C MET A 69 -7.90 15.44 14.21
N CYS A 70 -8.23 16.55 13.54
CA CYS A 70 -7.27 17.61 13.21
C CYS A 70 -7.65 18.98 13.76
N ASP A 71 -8.87 19.15 14.24
CA ASP A 71 -9.23 20.23 15.14
C ASP A 71 -10.39 19.82 16.05
N THR A 72 -10.64 20.64 17.06
CA THR A 72 -11.73 20.45 18.02
C THR A 72 -13.07 20.99 17.50
N ASN A 73 -13.12 21.46 16.25
CA ASN A 73 -14.31 22.10 15.70
C ASN A 73 -15.19 21.06 15.00
N ILE A 74 -16.50 21.16 15.22
CA ILE A 74 -17.46 20.35 14.48
C ILE A 74 -17.72 21.04 13.14
N HIS A 75 -17.25 20.43 12.07
CA HIS A 75 -17.46 20.95 10.72
C HIS A 75 -18.68 20.29 10.06
N TYR A 76 -19.85 20.87 10.25
CA TYR A 76 -21.12 20.33 9.76
C TYR A 76 -21.25 20.29 8.22
N ASP A 77 -20.39 21.01 7.51
CA ASP A 77 -20.45 21.24 6.08
C ASP A 77 -19.40 20.49 5.25
N ILE A 78 -18.33 19.97 5.87
CA ILE A 78 -17.26 19.17 5.24
C ILE A 78 -17.41 17.67 5.52
N ALA A 79 -18.22 17.31 6.52
CA ALA A 79 -18.26 16.00 7.14
C ALA A 79 -19.04 14.92 6.36
N TYR A 80 -19.11 15.00 5.03
CA TYR A 80 -19.83 13.99 4.24
C TYR A 80 -19.19 13.78 2.86
N ASP A 81 -18.03 13.11 2.83
CA ASP A 81 -17.56 12.46 1.60
C ASP A 81 -18.09 11.03 1.49
N LYS A 82 -18.54 10.68 0.29
CA LYS A 82 -18.94 9.33 -0.06
C LYS A 82 -17.80 8.68 -0.82
N TRP A 83 -16.97 7.89 -0.15
CA TRP A 83 -15.79 7.22 -0.70
C TRP A 83 -16.09 6.33 -1.92
N TYR A 84 -17.33 5.93 -2.16
CA TYR A 84 -17.71 5.17 -3.35
C TYR A 84 -19.19 5.34 -3.66
N LEU A 85 -19.51 5.48 -4.95
CA LEU A 85 -20.86 5.73 -5.45
C LEU A 85 -21.70 4.47 -5.69
N ALA A 86 -21.08 3.30 -5.74
CA ALA A 86 -21.80 2.06 -6.03
C ALA A 86 -22.95 1.83 -5.02
N THR A 87 -24.07 1.30 -5.50
CA THR A 87 -25.27 1.01 -4.68
C THR A 87 -25.58 -0.49 -4.70
N PRO A 88 -26.26 -1.03 -3.67
CA PRO A 88 -26.72 -2.42 -3.71
C PRO A 88 -27.68 -2.63 -4.90
N GLY A 89 -27.29 -3.49 -5.85
CA GLY A 89 -28.10 -3.82 -7.02
C GLY A 89 -27.64 -3.17 -8.34
N ASP A 90 -26.85 -2.08 -8.29
CA ASP A 90 -26.20 -1.48 -9.46
C ASP A 90 -24.71 -1.23 -9.14
N TYR A 91 -23.92 -2.26 -9.42
CA TYR A 91 -22.68 -2.56 -8.69
C TYR A 91 -21.44 -1.75 -9.11
N LEU A 92 -21.55 -0.80 -10.05
CA LEU A 92 -20.37 -0.17 -10.64
C LEU A 92 -20.61 1.32 -10.89
N ASP A 93 -19.90 2.16 -10.14
CA ASP A 93 -19.70 3.55 -10.51
C ASP A 93 -18.90 3.61 -11.82
N THR A 94 -19.44 4.38 -12.78
CA THR A 94 -18.82 4.67 -14.08
C THR A 94 -18.51 6.16 -14.24
N THR A 95 -18.76 6.95 -13.20
CA THR A 95 -18.66 8.41 -13.21
C THR A 95 -17.37 8.88 -12.54
N ASN A 96 -17.10 8.41 -11.31
CA ASN A 96 -15.86 8.70 -10.61
C ASN A 96 -14.83 7.58 -10.79
N CYS A 97 -15.24 6.35 -11.07
CA CYS A 97 -14.34 5.24 -11.36
C CYS A 97 -14.52 4.73 -12.79
N LYS A 98 -13.63 5.08 -13.73
CA LYS A 98 -13.83 4.73 -15.15
C LYS A 98 -12.53 4.47 -15.91
N ILE A 99 -12.60 3.64 -16.94
CA ILE A 99 -11.51 3.48 -17.89
C ILE A 99 -11.55 4.63 -18.89
N ASN A 100 -10.39 5.25 -19.13
CA ASN A 100 -10.20 6.26 -20.16
C ASN A 100 -8.80 6.12 -20.78
N GLY A 101 -8.77 5.80 -22.08
CA GLY A 101 -7.54 5.68 -22.86
C GLY A 101 -6.57 4.63 -22.32
N GLY A 102 -7.09 3.45 -21.94
CA GLY A 102 -6.28 2.36 -21.39
C GLY A 102 -5.77 2.58 -19.96
N ASN A 103 -6.32 3.54 -19.22
CA ASN A 103 -5.99 3.78 -17.82
C ASN A 103 -7.26 3.81 -16.98
N LEU A 104 -7.18 3.33 -15.74
CA LEU A 104 -8.17 3.64 -14.72
C LEU A 104 -8.05 5.13 -14.34
N ASN A 105 -9.17 5.84 -14.32
CA ASN A 105 -9.28 7.20 -13.84
C ASN A 105 -10.22 7.19 -12.64
N GLN A 106 -9.70 7.64 -11.49
CA GLN A 106 -10.45 7.83 -10.27
C GLN A 106 -10.62 9.32 -9.98
N TYR A 107 -11.84 9.72 -9.65
CA TYR A 107 -12.17 11.11 -9.35
C TYR A 107 -12.64 11.26 -7.91
N CYS A 108 -12.21 12.33 -7.26
CA CYS A 108 -12.90 12.86 -6.10
C CYS A 108 -13.49 14.22 -6.45
N ARG A 109 -14.80 14.38 -6.21
CA ARG A 109 -15.60 15.50 -6.71
C ARG A 109 -16.46 16.12 -5.63
N LYS A 110 -16.72 17.41 -5.78
CA LYS A 110 -17.84 18.07 -5.10
C LYS A 110 -19.13 17.71 -5.82
N GLN A 111 -19.85 16.74 -5.29
CA GLN A 111 -21.07 16.18 -5.86
C GLN A 111 -22.04 15.82 -4.74
N ASN A 112 -23.27 16.33 -4.86
CA ASN A 112 -24.34 15.95 -3.96
C ASN A 112 -24.78 14.51 -4.22
N PHE A 113 -24.79 13.67 -3.19
CA PHE A 113 -25.17 12.27 -3.28
C PHE A 113 -25.83 11.77 -2.00
N SER A 114 -26.93 11.03 -2.09
CA SER A 114 -27.54 10.37 -0.93
C SER A 114 -27.14 8.91 -0.89
N GLY A 115 -26.64 8.43 0.25
CA GLY A 115 -26.21 7.04 0.39
C GLY A 115 -26.13 6.57 1.82
N ASP A 116 -25.87 5.28 1.99
CA ASP A 116 -25.78 4.70 3.32
C ASP A 116 -24.36 4.81 3.91
N CYS A 117 -24.27 5.02 5.22
CA CYS A 117 -23.06 4.98 6.02
C CYS A 117 -23.34 4.44 7.43
N TRP A 118 -22.30 4.13 8.18
CA TRP A 118 -22.38 3.83 9.61
C TRP A 118 -22.04 5.06 10.44
N THR A 119 -22.87 5.40 11.41
CA THR A 119 -22.61 6.52 12.32
C THR A 119 -21.86 6.07 13.57
N TRP A 120 -20.94 6.90 14.09
CA TRP A 120 -20.13 6.62 15.29
C TRP A 120 -20.17 7.77 16.31
N PRO A 121 -20.29 7.48 17.62
CA PRO A 121 -21.17 6.50 18.24
C PRO A 121 -22.57 7.09 18.43
N SER A 122 -23.62 6.40 18.02
CA SER A 122 -25.00 6.80 18.36
C SER A 122 -25.59 5.87 19.42
N CYS A 123 -25.08 5.97 20.65
CA CYS A 123 -25.80 5.44 21.79
C CYS A 123 -26.99 6.35 22.14
N ASN A 124 -27.98 5.82 22.86
CA ASN A 124 -29.02 6.66 23.46
C ASN A 124 -28.33 7.76 24.30
N PRO A 125 -28.82 9.01 24.33
CA PRO A 125 -28.23 10.11 25.11
C PRO A 125 -27.98 9.82 26.61
N LEU A 126 -28.49 8.71 27.15
CA LEU A 126 -28.25 8.23 28.51
C LEU A 126 -27.14 7.17 28.63
N SER A 127 -26.43 6.82 27.56
CA SER A 127 -25.35 5.82 27.61
C SER A 127 -24.13 6.18 26.76
N ASN A 128 -22.97 5.71 27.24
CA ASN A 128 -21.71 5.84 26.53
C ASN A 128 -21.47 4.61 25.66
N CYS A 129 -20.72 4.80 24.58
CA CYS A 129 -20.16 3.70 23.83
C CYS A 129 -18.84 3.27 24.45
N ASN A 130 -18.70 2.00 24.76
CA ASN A 130 -17.42 1.48 25.21
C ASN A 130 -16.41 1.41 24.05
N GLY A 131 -15.12 1.30 24.38
CA GLY A 131 -14.03 1.21 23.39
C GLY A 131 -14.10 0.02 22.42
N TRP A 132 -15.12 -0.83 22.53
CA TRP A 132 -15.38 -2.01 21.72
C TRP A 132 -16.65 -1.90 20.85
N GLY A 133 -17.31 -0.73 20.83
CA GLY A 133 -18.45 -0.48 19.95
C GLY A 133 -19.80 -0.99 20.48
N TYR A 134 -19.96 -1.14 21.80
CA TYR A 134 -21.23 -1.47 22.47
C TYR A 134 -21.68 -0.36 23.41
N CYS A 135 -22.99 -0.11 23.49
CA CYS A 135 -23.54 0.83 24.47
C CYS A 135 -23.57 0.22 25.87
N ASP A 136 -23.27 0.99 26.91
CA ASP A 136 -23.14 0.54 28.32
C ASP A 136 -24.47 0.08 28.99
N ILE A 137 -25.56 -0.14 28.24
CA ILE A 137 -26.88 -0.55 28.76
C ILE A 137 -27.06 -2.08 28.58
N PRO A 138 -27.81 -2.81 29.44
CA PRO A 138 -27.91 -4.29 29.36
C PRO A 138 -28.56 -4.87 28.09
N LEU A 139 -28.95 -4.03 27.13
CA LEU A 139 -29.41 -4.45 25.81
C LEU A 139 -28.23 -4.36 24.85
N GLN A 140 -27.89 -5.49 24.22
CA GLN A 140 -26.78 -5.74 23.27
C GLN A 140 -26.85 -4.88 21.97
N ASN A 141 -27.25 -3.62 22.04
CA ASN A 141 -27.29 -2.74 20.88
C ASN A 141 -25.86 -2.27 20.58
N LYS A 142 -25.38 -2.65 19.39
CA LYS A 142 -24.12 -2.14 18.82
C LYS A 142 -24.22 -0.62 18.71
N CYS A 143 -23.14 0.11 18.99
CA CYS A 143 -23.08 1.57 18.83
C CYS A 143 -23.14 2.06 17.37
N TRP A 144 -23.21 1.13 16.41
CA TRP A 144 -23.14 1.37 14.98
C TRP A 144 -24.53 1.22 14.37
N HIS A 145 -25.05 2.30 13.79
CA HIS A 145 -26.31 2.28 13.05
C HIS A 145 -26.08 2.69 11.60
N ARG A 146 -26.61 1.88 10.68
CA ARG A 146 -26.70 2.23 9.26
C ARG A 146 -27.69 3.38 9.13
N GLN A 147 -27.26 4.50 8.57
CA GLN A 147 -28.10 5.66 8.27
C GLN A 147 -27.91 6.05 6.81
N ASN A 148 -28.96 6.60 6.21
CA ASN A 148 -28.84 7.29 4.92
C ASN A 148 -28.47 8.75 5.21
N LYS A 149 -27.41 9.24 4.58
CA LYS A 149 -26.92 10.63 4.71
C LYS A 149 -26.79 11.28 3.34
N PHE A 150 -26.83 12.60 3.37
CA PHE A 150 -26.53 13.43 2.22
C PHE A 150 -25.05 13.83 2.24
N PHE A 151 -24.33 13.39 1.23
CA PHE A 151 -22.92 13.65 0.98
C PHE A 151 -22.75 14.81 0.00
N LYS A 152 -21.75 15.66 0.25
CA LYS A 152 -21.40 16.79 -0.63
C LYS A 152 -20.20 16.51 -1.50
N TYR A 153 -19.45 15.47 -1.16
CA TYR A 153 -18.29 15.00 -1.88
C TYR A 153 -18.44 13.52 -2.17
N THR A 154 -17.84 13.08 -3.27
CA THR A 154 -17.84 11.69 -3.71
C THR A 154 -16.44 11.31 -4.16
N GLY A 155 -15.99 10.11 -3.81
CA GLY A 155 -14.71 9.51 -4.17
C GLY A 155 -14.88 8.17 -4.86
N THR A 156 -13.82 7.37 -4.84
CA THR A 156 -13.86 5.98 -5.34
C THR A 156 -13.08 5.03 -4.46
N ASN A 157 -13.48 3.76 -4.49
CA ASN A 157 -12.75 2.67 -3.88
C ASN A 157 -12.88 1.41 -4.74
N LEU A 158 -11.78 0.69 -4.94
CA LEU A 158 -11.75 -0.64 -5.53
C LEU A 158 -11.06 -1.60 -4.57
N ILE A 159 -11.65 -2.77 -4.37
CA ILE A 159 -11.11 -3.86 -3.53
C ILE A 159 -10.97 -5.10 -4.42
N SER A 160 -9.81 -5.73 -4.44
CA SER A 160 -9.63 -6.95 -5.23
C SER A 160 -10.51 -8.10 -4.70
N LYS A 161 -11.03 -8.90 -5.62
CA LYS A 161 -11.69 -10.18 -5.37
C LYS A 161 -10.72 -11.30 -4.99
N TYR A 162 -9.47 -10.96 -4.77
CA TYR A 162 -8.39 -11.86 -4.36
C TYR A 162 -7.71 -11.31 -3.12
N LYS A 163 -7.31 -12.19 -2.21
CA LYS A 163 -6.40 -11.91 -1.10
C LYS A 163 -5.03 -12.49 -1.42
N PHE A 164 -3.99 -11.79 -1.02
CA PHE A 164 -2.61 -12.15 -1.26
C PHE A 164 -1.89 -12.29 0.08
N LYS A 165 -1.07 -13.34 0.22
CA LYS A 165 -0.12 -13.49 1.32
C LYS A 165 1.27 -13.55 0.70
N TYR A 166 2.10 -12.56 1.06
CA TYR A 166 3.41 -12.31 0.46
C TYR A 166 3.38 -12.01 -1.04
N GLY A 167 4.45 -11.39 -1.52
CA GLY A 167 4.64 -11.02 -2.92
C GLY A 167 5.20 -9.62 -3.05
N TYR A 168 5.44 -9.22 -4.30
CA TYR A 168 5.73 -7.85 -4.67
C TYR A 168 4.48 -7.25 -5.31
N PHE A 169 4.02 -6.13 -4.76
CA PHE A 169 2.85 -5.40 -5.21
C PHE A 169 3.32 -4.09 -5.82
N GLU A 170 2.84 -3.74 -7.01
CA GLU A 170 3.21 -2.49 -7.67
C GLU A 170 2.01 -1.84 -8.34
N MET A 171 1.95 -0.52 -8.25
CA MET A 171 1.03 0.29 -9.00
C MET A 171 1.78 1.40 -9.72
N ARG A 172 1.41 1.64 -10.99
CA ARG A 172 1.89 2.77 -11.78
C ARG A 172 0.78 3.80 -11.94
N PHE A 173 1.05 5.04 -11.56
CA PHE A 173 0.05 6.09 -11.52
C PHE A 173 0.60 7.45 -11.95
N LYS A 174 -0.31 8.38 -12.25
CA LYS A 174 -0.02 9.77 -12.56
C LYS A 174 -1.00 10.67 -11.84
N THR A 175 -0.46 11.75 -11.28
CA THR A 175 -1.18 12.71 -10.43
C THR A 175 -1.25 14.09 -11.10
N PRO A 176 -2.32 14.88 -10.91
CA PRO A 176 -2.38 16.24 -11.41
C PRO A 176 -1.43 17.16 -10.60
N PRO A 177 -1.22 18.40 -11.07
CA PRO A 177 -0.51 19.42 -10.28
C PRO A 177 -1.14 19.60 -8.91
N ALA A 178 -0.29 19.79 -7.90
CA ALA A 178 -0.73 20.30 -6.60
C ALA A 178 -1.55 21.57 -6.80
N ALA A 179 -2.77 21.62 -6.24
CA ALA A 179 -3.61 22.78 -6.45
C ALA A 179 -3.10 23.99 -5.65
N THR A 180 -3.07 25.15 -6.30
CA THR A 180 -2.65 26.40 -5.67
C THR A 180 -3.73 26.92 -4.72
N TYR A 181 -3.31 27.63 -3.68
CA TYR A 181 -4.24 28.37 -2.84
C TYR A 181 -5.12 29.29 -3.71
N PRO A 182 -6.45 29.36 -3.45
CA PRO A 182 -7.13 28.74 -2.33
C PRO A 182 -7.67 27.33 -2.59
N ASN A 183 -7.64 26.83 -3.84
CA ASN A 183 -8.28 25.58 -4.28
C ASN A 183 -7.51 24.29 -3.91
N ARG A 184 -6.95 24.20 -2.69
CA ARG A 184 -6.15 23.03 -2.29
C ARG A 184 -6.96 21.74 -2.34
N TYR A 185 -6.40 20.71 -2.96
CA TYR A 185 -6.91 19.36 -2.85
C TYR A 185 -6.74 18.87 -1.42
N SER A 186 -7.85 18.48 -0.79
CA SER A 186 -7.88 17.93 0.57
C SER A 186 -8.27 16.46 0.54
N THR A 187 -7.85 15.78 -0.52
CA THR A 187 -8.07 14.36 -0.79
C THR A 187 -6.80 13.57 -0.53
N SER A 188 -6.97 12.26 -0.39
CA SER A 188 -5.86 11.32 -0.33
C SER A 188 -6.11 10.20 -1.32
N THR A 189 -5.15 9.98 -2.23
CA THR A 189 -5.11 8.76 -3.05
C THR A 189 -4.32 7.69 -2.32
N ASN A 190 -4.82 6.45 -2.32
CA ASN A 190 -4.22 5.36 -1.59
C ASN A 190 -4.07 4.08 -2.43
N PHE A 191 -3.02 3.32 -2.12
CA PHE A 191 -2.78 1.94 -2.56
C PHE A 191 -2.27 1.14 -1.38
N TRP A 192 -3.07 0.20 -0.92
CA TRP A 192 -2.88 -0.41 0.38
C TRP A 192 -3.49 -1.81 0.43
N LEU A 193 -3.16 -2.55 1.48
CA LEU A 193 -3.64 -3.89 1.78
C LEU A 193 -4.27 -3.87 3.17
N TRP A 194 -5.43 -4.50 3.36
CA TRP A 194 -6.06 -4.56 4.69
C TRP A 194 -6.89 -5.82 4.90
N ALA A 195 -6.76 -6.45 6.08
CA ALA A 195 -7.64 -7.53 6.51
C ALA A 195 -7.70 -7.62 8.04
N ASN A 196 -8.75 -8.29 8.52
CA ASN A 196 -8.93 -8.63 9.91
C ASN A 196 -9.56 -10.03 10.07
N ASP A 197 -9.38 -10.63 11.24
CA ASP A 197 -10.15 -11.77 11.72
C ASP A 197 -10.29 -11.73 13.25
N SER A 198 -10.76 -12.83 13.86
CA SER A 198 -10.94 -12.91 15.31
C SER A 198 -9.64 -12.99 16.12
N ILE A 199 -8.53 -13.35 15.49
CA ILE A 199 -7.22 -13.56 16.12
C ILE A 199 -6.30 -12.36 15.85
N MET A 200 -6.22 -11.94 14.60
CA MET A 200 -5.52 -10.75 14.10
C MET A 200 -6.57 -9.68 13.77
N PRO A 201 -6.98 -8.86 14.74
CA PRO A 201 -8.07 -7.91 14.56
C PRO A 201 -7.71 -6.76 13.62
N TRP A 202 -6.43 -6.64 13.23
CA TRP A 202 -5.95 -5.66 12.27
C TRP A 202 -4.63 -6.09 11.60
N SER A 203 -4.61 -6.12 10.27
CA SER A 203 -3.42 -6.20 9.42
C SER A 203 -3.59 -5.20 8.27
N GLU A 204 -2.65 -4.28 8.13
CA GLU A 204 -2.70 -3.22 7.12
C GLU A 204 -1.29 -2.85 6.65
N ILE A 205 -1.10 -2.79 5.34
CA ILE A 205 0.12 -2.30 4.70
C ILE A 205 -0.30 -1.17 3.75
N ASP A 206 0.01 0.07 4.14
CA ASP A 206 -0.19 1.24 3.29
C ASP A 206 1.04 1.42 2.40
N ILE A 207 1.00 0.80 1.21
CA ILE A 207 2.07 0.92 0.22
C ILE A 207 2.22 2.39 -0.18
N MET A 208 1.09 3.09 -0.33
CA MET A 208 1.03 4.52 -0.55
C MET A 208 -0.22 5.13 0.10
N GLU A 209 -0.03 6.13 0.96
CA GLU A 209 -0.99 7.20 1.21
C GLU A 209 -0.39 8.50 0.62
N LYS A 210 -1.15 9.24 -0.20
CA LYS A 210 -0.66 10.48 -0.81
C LYS A 210 -1.48 11.68 -0.38
N ARG A 211 -0.81 12.72 0.09
CA ARG A 211 -1.42 14.02 0.35
C ARG A 211 -1.54 14.80 -0.96
N ASP A 212 -2.77 14.99 -1.42
CA ASP A 212 -3.02 15.50 -2.76
C ASP A 212 -2.77 17.01 -2.90
N SER A 213 -2.70 17.74 -1.78
CA SER A 213 -2.45 19.18 -1.78
C SER A 213 -1.08 19.57 -2.34
N ASP A 214 -0.11 18.68 -2.22
CA ASP A 214 1.31 18.93 -2.49
C ASP A 214 2.05 17.68 -3.02
N ASN A 215 1.29 16.65 -3.43
CA ASN A 215 1.78 15.37 -3.95
C ASN A 215 2.82 14.70 -3.04
N TRP A 216 2.61 14.79 -1.72
CA TRP A 216 3.48 14.17 -0.73
C TRP A 216 3.12 12.71 -0.51
N VAL A 217 4.08 11.80 -0.65
CA VAL A 217 3.89 10.35 -0.60
C VAL A 217 4.39 9.80 0.73
N THR A 218 3.58 8.95 1.35
CA THR A 218 3.92 8.26 2.60
C THR A 218 3.61 6.77 2.48
N SER A 219 4.30 5.95 3.27
CA SER A 219 3.96 4.54 3.50
C SER A 219 3.70 4.32 4.98
N ASN A 220 2.91 3.30 5.30
CA ASN A 220 2.56 3.02 6.68
C ASN A 220 2.30 1.53 6.93
N LEU A 221 2.38 1.11 8.18
CA LEU A 221 2.04 -0.25 8.60
C LEU A 221 1.20 -0.18 9.87
N HIS A 222 0.06 -0.86 9.86
CA HIS A 222 -0.78 -1.02 11.04
C HIS A 222 -1.02 -2.51 11.31
N TYR A 223 -0.68 -2.97 12.51
CA TYR A 223 -1.04 -4.33 12.92
C TYR A 223 -1.28 -4.44 14.41
N ASN A 224 -2.11 -5.42 14.77
CA ASN A 224 -2.36 -5.80 16.16
C ASN A 224 -2.07 -7.29 16.31
N HIS A 225 -1.00 -7.63 17.05
CA HIS A 225 -0.59 -9.00 17.32
C HIS A 225 -0.89 -9.36 18.78
N TYR A 226 -1.57 -10.48 19.00
CA TYR A 226 -1.83 -11.06 20.31
C TYR A 226 -1.20 -12.45 20.40
N PRO A 227 -0.53 -12.85 21.49
CA PRO A 227 -0.19 -12.08 22.70
C PRO A 227 1.28 -11.65 22.67
N GLU A 228 1.55 -10.36 22.50
CA GLU A 228 2.78 -9.78 23.02
C GLU A 228 2.49 -9.06 24.32
N SER A 229 3.38 -9.24 25.30
CA SER A 229 3.22 -8.82 26.68
C SER A 229 2.88 -7.34 26.82
N GLY A 230 1.63 -7.06 27.19
CA GLY A 230 1.18 -5.73 27.61
C GLY A 230 0.17 -5.09 26.65
N ASN A 231 -0.49 -4.04 27.13
CA ASN A 231 -1.31 -3.17 26.30
C ASN A 231 -0.40 -2.42 25.30
N VAL A 232 -0.04 -3.03 24.18
CA VAL A 232 0.60 -2.33 23.05
C VAL A 232 -0.43 -2.18 21.94
N PRO A 233 -1.08 -1.00 21.85
CA PRO A 233 -2.31 -0.84 21.10
C PRO A 233 -2.02 -0.40 19.66
N LEU A 234 -1.97 -1.32 18.68
CA LEU A 234 -1.63 -1.07 17.27
C LEU A 234 -0.22 -0.49 17.08
N HIS A 235 0.68 -1.26 16.45
CA HIS A 235 1.96 -0.73 16.00
C HIS A 235 1.73 0.08 14.72
N ASN A 236 2.26 1.31 14.66
CA ASN A 236 2.05 2.25 13.57
C ASN A 236 3.40 2.78 13.10
N GLU A 237 3.87 2.34 11.94
CA GLU A 237 5.14 2.80 11.36
C GLU A 237 4.90 3.79 10.24
N PHE A 238 5.16 5.08 10.48
CA PHE A 238 4.94 6.13 9.47
C PHE A 238 6.24 6.48 8.74
N PHE A 239 6.19 6.43 7.42
CA PHE A 239 7.34 6.76 6.58
C PHE A 239 7.05 7.90 5.61
N ASN A 240 7.94 8.89 5.61
CA ASN A 240 7.96 9.96 4.62
C ASN A 240 8.82 9.55 3.41
N ASN A 241 8.19 9.43 2.24
CA ASN A 241 8.86 9.03 1.00
C ASN A 241 9.18 10.22 0.08
N GLY A 242 8.85 11.44 0.49
CA GLY A 242 9.08 12.67 -0.27
C GLY A 242 7.93 13.06 -1.20
N GLN A 243 8.16 14.09 -2.02
CA GLN A 243 7.19 14.60 -2.98
C GLN A 243 7.49 14.07 -4.38
N ILE A 244 6.42 13.83 -5.15
CA ILE A 244 6.54 13.40 -6.55
C ILE A 244 6.14 14.54 -7.51
N SER A 245 6.68 14.48 -8.72
CA SER A 245 6.32 15.42 -9.77
C SER A 245 4.90 15.18 -10.29
N ALA A 246 4.20 16.27 -10.59
CA ALA A 246 2.91 16.19 -11.26
C ALA A 246 3.05 15.84 -12.75
N ASN A 247 1.95 15.36 -13.34
CA ASN A 247 1.84 15.03 -14.76
C ASN A 247 2.87 14.02 -15.29
N SER A 248 3.56 13.32 -14.38
CA SER A 248 4.55 12.30 -14.68
C SER A 248 4.08 10.95 -14.13
N TRP A 249 4.45 9.88 -14.81
CA TRP A 249 4.18 8.53 -14.35
C TRP A 249 5.18 8.13 -13.27
N HIS A 250 4.66 7.69 -12.13
CA HIS A 250 5.43 7.19 -11.00
C HIS A 250 5.03 5.76 -10.69
N THR A 251 5.94 5.00 -10.05
CA THR A 251 5.62 3.68 -9.50
C THR A 251 5.77 3.68 -7.99
N VAL A 252 4.82 3.05 -7.31
CA VAL A 252 4.94 2.69 -5.90
C VAL A 252 4.86 1.18 -5.78
N GLY A 253 5.70 0.62 -4.92
CA GLY A 253 5.77 -0.82 -4.75
C GLY A 253 6.05 -1.26 -3.32
N CYS A 254 5.69 -2.50 -3.01
CA CYS A 254 5.96 -3.13 -1.73
C CYS A 254 6.35 -4.59 -1.93
N LEU A 255 7.53 -4.98 -1.47
CA LEU A 255 7.88 -6.39 -1.29
C LEU A 255 7.48 -6.79 0.12
N TRP A 256 6.57 -7.74 0.25
CA TRP A 256 6.19 -8.35 1.52
C TRP A 256 6.56 -9.84 1.51
N THR A 257 7.42 -10.24 2.42
CA THR A 257 7.79 -11.64 2.67
C THR A 257 7.48 -12.01 4.12
N ASN A 258 7.76 -13.26 4.51
CA ASN A 258 7.69 -13.68 5.90
C ASN A 258 8.74 -13.01 6.79
N ALA A 259 9.79 -12.41 6.21
CA ALA A 259 10.93 -11.87 6.95
C ALA A 259 10.97 -10.34 6.95
N ARG A 260 10.41 -9.69 5.93
CA ARG A 260 10.49 -8.24 5.75
C ARG A 260 9.37 -7.65 4.91
N ILE A 261 9.19 -6.35 5.08
CA ILE A 261 8.38 -5.47 4.23
C ILE A 261 9.31 -4.36 3.71
N VAL A 262 9.35 -4.14 2.40
CA VAL A 262 10.21 -3.13 1.76
C VAL A 262 9.38 -2.29 0.82
N PHE A 263 9.40 -0.97 0.99
CA PHE A 263 8.65 0.00 0.20
C PHE A 263 9.54 0.63 -0.87
N TYR A 264 8.97 0.88 -2.05
CA TYR A 264 9.66 1.42 -3.21
C TYR A 264 8.89 2.60 -3.80
N LEU A 265 9.63 3.62 -4.24
CA LEU A 265 9.15 4.73 -5.05
C LEU A 265 10.06 4.88 -6.29
N ASP A 266 9.47 4.84 -7.48
CA ASP A 266 10.18 4.90 -8.78
C ASP A 266 11.32 3.88 -8.92
N GLY A 267 11.12 2.71 -8.31
CA GLY A 267 12.08 1.61 -8.30
C GLY A 267 13.24 1.78 -7.32
N VAL A 268 13.20 2.79 -6.46
CA VAL A 268 14.18 3.01 -5.40
C VAL A 268 13.56 2.58 -4.07
N GLU A 269 14.30 1.79 -3.30
CA GLU A 269 13.92 1.47 -1.92
C GLU A 269 13.88 2.76 -1.10
N VAL A 270 12.72 3.05 -0.50
CA VAL A 270 12.51 4.23 0.34
C VAL A 270 12.50 3.89 1.81
N ASN A 271 11.99 2.71 2.18
CA ASN A 271 11.93 2.21 3.56
C ASN A 271 11.90 0.68 3.61
N HIS A 272 12.33 0.11 4.72
CA HIS A 272 12.22 -1.32 5.01
C HIS A 272 11.90 -1.59 6.48
N LEU A 273 11.35 -2.76 6.74
CA LEU A 273 11.07 -3.32 8.06
C LEU A 273 11.37 -4.81 8.02
N THR A 274 11.95 -5.36 9.09
CA THR A 274 12.31 -6.78 9.23
C THR A 274 11.64 -7.41 10.45
N LYS A 275 11.91 -8.70 10.71
CA LYS A 275 11.43 -9.39 11.92
C LYS A 275 11.89 -8.77 13.24
N SER A 276 12.92 -7.91 13.24
CA SER A 276 13.30 -7.17 14.45
C SER A 276 12.35 -6.03 14.76
N ASP A 277 11.65 -5.52 13.74
CA ASP A 277 10.84 -4.31 13.83
C ASP A 277 9.36 -4.68 13.96
N ILE A 278 8.93 -5.76 13.29
CA ILE A 278 7.54 -6.17 13.13
C ILE A 278 7.41 -7.69 13.05
N HIS A 279 6.17 -8.20 12.98
CA HIS A 279 5.85 -9.63 12.72
C HIS A 279 5.22 -9.82 11.33
N PRO A 280 5.99 -9.75 10.23
CA PRO A 280 5.42 -9.73 8.88
C PRO A 280 4.84 -11.10 8.47
N ASP A 281 5.29 -12.17 9.11
CA ASP A 281 4.74 -13.52 9.01
C ASP A 281 3.36 -13.67 9.66
N SER A 282 3.05 -12.86 10.67
CA SER A 282 1.77 -12.90 11.39
C SER A 282 0.63 -12.15 10.67
N LEU A 283 0.94 -11.25 9.73
CA LEU A 283 -0.08 -10.47 9.01
C LEU A 283 -1.01 -11.36 8.18
N LEU A 284 -2.30 -11.06 8.13
CA LEU A 284 -3.26 -11.86 7.37
C LEU A 284 -3.04 -11.74 5.86
N ALA A 285 -3.53 -12.72 5.09
CA ALA A 285 -3.69 -12.52 3.64
C ALA A 285 -4.67 -11.37 3.38
N MET A 286 -4.29 -10.42 2.52
CA MET A 286 -5.01 -9.16 2.34
C MET A 286 -5.38 -8.93 0.87
N PRO A 287 -6.60 -8.42 0.57
CA PRO A 287 -6.89 -7.86 -0.73
C PRO A 287 -6.15 -6.54 -0.96
N ILE A 288 -6.02 -6.19 -2.23
CA ILE A 288 -5.57 -4.87 -2.68
C ILE A 288 -6.74 -3.91 -2.59
N ILE A 289 -6.49 -2.73 -2.06
CA ILE A 289 -7.42 -1.60 -2.06
C ILE A 289 -6.76 -0.41 -2.76
N ILE A 290 -7.47 0.19 -3.69
CA ILE A 290 -7.09 1.44 -4.36
C ILE A 290 -8.26 2.41 -4.34
N GLY A 291 -8.02 3.64 -3.92
CA GLY A 291 -9.08 4.62 -3.80
C GLY A 291 -8.60 6.05 -3.71
N ILE A 292 -9.56 6.95 -3.87
CA ILE A 292 -9.43 8.36 -3.59
C ILE A 292 -10.64 8.80 -2.78
N GLY A 293 -10.40 9.54 -1.71
CA GLY A 293 -11.45 10.11 -0.88
C GLY A 293 -10.90 11.26 -0.04
N GLY A 294 -11.78 11.88 0.73
CA GLY A 294 -11.40 12.88 1.71
C GLY A 294 -12.48 13.11 2.76
N PRO A 295 -12.36 14.15 3.59
CA PRO A 295 -11.15 14.94 3.77
C PRO A 295 -9.96 14.04 4.14
N ALA A 296 -8.76 14.38 3.69
CA ALA A 296 -7.52 13.69 4.06
C ALA A 296 -7.15 13.99 5.52
N GLY A 297 -8.00 13.53 6.44
CA GLY A 297 -7.87 13.75 7.88
C GLY A 297 -6.61 13.13 8.45
N ASN A 298 -6.12 12.06 7.84
CA ASN A 298 -4.82 11.45 8.13
C ASN A 298 -3.62 12.40 7.88
N PHE A 299 -3.83 13.50 7.15
CA PHE A 299 -2.86 14.58 6.90
C PHE A 299 -3.33 15.94 7.43
N CYS A 300 -4.44 15.97 8.17
CA CYS A 300 -5.08 17.19 8.63
C CYS A 300 -5.44 18.19 7.53
N GLN A 301 -6.02 17.66 6.44
CA GLN A 301 -6.54 18.46 5.34
C GLN A 301 -8.05 18.30 5.23
N LEU A 302 -8.76 19.33 5.68
CA LEU A 302 -10.20 19.42 5.63
C LEU A 302 -10.66 20.01 4.29
N PHE A 303 -11.76 19.48 3.75
CA PHE A 303 -12.37 20.10 2.57
C PHE A 303 -12.78 21.53 2.89
N ASN A 304 -12.51 22.46 1.97
CA ASN A 304 -13.12 23.77 2.05
C ASN A 304 -14.39 23.77 1.19
N PRO A 305 -15.57 24.05 1.78
CA PRO A 305 -16.86 24.01 1.10
C PRO A 305 -17.00 25.06 -0.01
N THR A 306 -16.17 26.10 -0.01
CA THR A 306 -16.22 27.20 -0.98
C THR A 306 -15.52 26.84 -2.30
N TYR A 307 -14.62 25.84 -2.31
CA TYR A 307 -13.82 25.54 -3.50
C TYR A 307 -14.37 24.37 -4.32
N SER A 308 -14.10 24.41 -5.62
CA SER A 308 -14.37 23.30 -6.54
C SER A 308 -13.35 22.19 -6.31
N LEU A 309 -13.84 20.96 -6.17
CA LEU A 309 -13.00 19.76 -6.14
C LEU A 309 -13.33 18.90 -7.36
N ASP A 310 -12.33 18.64 -8.19
CA ASP A 310 -12.35 17.64 -9.26
C ASP A 310 -10.93 17.11 -9.43
N TYR A 311 -10.50 16.29 -8.47
CA TYR A 311 -9.19 15.66 -8.52
C TYR A 311 -9.25 14.45 -9.45
N ASN A 312 -8.37 14.36 -10.44
CA ASN A 312 -8.29 13.20 -11.35
C ASN A 312 -6.98 12.43 -11.13
N TRP A 313 -7.10 11.21 -10.62
CA TRP A 313 -5.98 10.30 -10.43
C TRP A 313 -5.98 9.20 -11.50
N GLN A 314 -4.87 9.06 -12.23
CA GLN A 314 -4.75 8.08 -13.31
C GLN A 314 -3.87 6.90 -12.89
N ILE A 315 -4.31 5.70 -13.18
CA ILE A 315 -3.62 4.45 -12.85
C ILE A 315 -3.49 3.62 -14.14
N ASP A 316 -2.26 3.30 -14.50
CA ASP A 316 -1.92 2.51 -15.69
C ASP A 316 -2.07 1.02 -15.40
N TYR A 317 -1.48 0.54 -14.29
CA TYR A 317 -1.63 -0.84 -13.89
C TYR A 317 -1.52 -1.03 -12.38
N VAL A 318 -2.05 -2.17 -11.93
CA VAL A 318 -1.72 -2.80 -10.65
C VAL A 318 -1.26 -4.22 -10.94
N LYS A 319 -0.14 -4.63 -10.35
CA LYS A 319 0.47 -5.94 -10.58
C LYS A 319 0.93 -6.56 -9.27
N VAL A 320 0.86 -7.89 -9.22
CA VAL A 320 1.38 -8.71 -8.13
C VAL A 320 2.26 -9.80 -8.69
N TRP A 321 3.46 -9.91 -8.15
CA TRP A 321 4.39 -11.00 -8.42
C TRP A 321 4.60 -11.83 -7.17
N GLN A 322 4.74 -13.14 -7.33
CA GLN A 322 5.14 -14.04 -6.26
C GLN A 322 6.28 -14.93 -6.75
N ILE A 323 7.12 -15.35 -5.81
CA ILE A 323 8.26 -16.22 -6.10
C ILE A 323 7.77 -17.59 -6.62
N ASN A 324 8.41 -18.10 -7.66
CA ASN A 324 8.30 -19.45 -8.15
C ASN A 324 8.86 -20.42 -7.10
N LYS A 325 8.19 -21.55 -6.87
CA LYS A 325 8.53 -22.42 -5.73
C LYS A 325 8.79 -23.85 -6.15
N ASP A 326 9.73 -24.47 -5.45
CA ASP A 326 10.06 -25.88 -5.44
C ASP A 326 10.62 -26.26 -4.05
N CYS A 327 9.84 -25.94 -3.01
CA CYS A 327 10.27 -26.00 -1.61
C CYS A 327 10.51 -27.41 -1.07
N ASN A 328 10.34 -28.45 -1.90
CA ASN A 328 10.61 -29.84 -1.54
C ASN A 328 11.93 -30.35 -2.13
N THR A 329 12.56 -29.57 -3.01
CA THR A 329 13.80 -29.96 -3.68
C THR A 329 14.98 -29.28 -3.01
N ALA A 330 15.96 -30.08 -2.58
CA ALA A 330 17.30 -29.59 -2.24
C ALA A 330 18.10 -29.42 -3.54
N LYS A 331 18.52 -28.19 -3.84
CA LYS A 331 19.17 -27.85 -5.11
C LYS A 331 20.67 -27.65 -4.91
N THR A 332 21.47 -28.47 -5.57
CA THR A 332 22.92 -28.26 -5.66
C THR A 332 23.29 -27.66 -7.02
N TYR A 333 24.09 -26.60 -7.01
CA TYR A 333 24.73 -26.02 -8.20
C TYR A 333 26.22 -26.43 -8.20
N CYS A 334 26.64 -27.06 -9.29
CA CYS A 334 27.96 -27.67 -9.44
C CYS A 334 28.31 -27.79 -10.94
N ASN A 335 29.34 -27.08 -11.38
CA ASN A 335 29.85 -26.91 -12.74
C ASN A 335 28.84 -26.41 -13.80
N ASN A 336 27.77 -25.70 -13.42
CA ASN A 336 26.73 -25.29 -14.40
C ASN A 336 25.86 -24.08 -13.98
N TYR A 337 26.49 -22.91 -13.80
CA TYR A 337 25.79 -21.65 -13.52
C TYR A 337 25.23 -20.99 -14.79
N ASN A 338 24.48 -21.70 -15.65
CA ASN A 338 23.67 -21.00 -16.67
C ASN A 338 22.60 -21.86 -17.38
N PRO A 339 21.35 -21.38 -17.54
CA PRO A 339 20.69 -20.32 -16.79
C PRO A 339 20.10 -20.84 -15.49
N ILE A 340 20.29 -20.11 -14.40
CA ILE A 340 19.59 -20.34 -13.14
C ILE A 340 18.10 -20.05 -13.39
N VAL A 341 17.28 -21.09 -13.54
CA VAL A 341 15.84 -20.95 -13.28
C VAL A 341 15.71 -20.75 -11.79
N SER A 342 15.64 -19.49 -11.36
CA SER A 342 15.56 -19.19 -9.95
C SER A 342 14.16 -19.57 -9.43
N LYS A 343 14.14 -20.36 -8.38
CA LYS A 343 12.95 -20.72 -7.61
C LYS A 343 13.35 -20.70 -6.14
N LEU A 344 12.35 -20.62 -5.27
CA LEU A 344 12.49 -20.92 -3.84
C LEU A 344 12.57 -22.44 -3.66
N TYR A 345 13.76 -22.95 -3.35
CA TYR A 345 14.03 -24.35 -3.07
C TYR A 345 13.96 -24.67 -1.57
N GLN A 346 13.92 -25.95 -1.19
CA GLN A 346 14.01 -26.33 0.22
C GLN A 346 15.33 -25.87 0.84
N SER A 347 16.41 -26.12 0.11
CA SER A 347 17.77 -25.69 0.42
C SER A 347 18.52 -25.50 -0.88
N VAL A 348 19.47 -24.58 -0.88
CA VAL A 348 20.38 -24.38 -2.01
C VAL A 348 21.80 -24.59 -1.52
N THR A 349 22.58 -25.39 -2.22
CA THR A 349 24.01 -25.58 -1.95
C THR A 349 24.81 -25.22 -3.19
N LEU A 350 25.81 -24.39 -2.99
CA LEU A 350 26.73 -23.93 -4.01
C LEU A 350 28.10 -24.56 -3.74
N ASP A 351 28.66 -25.23 -4.74
CA ASP A 351 30.03 -25.78 -4.76
C ASP A 351 30.32 -26.87 -3.72
N GLY A 352 31.58 -27.30 -3.63
CA GLY A 352 32.07 -28.32 -2.70
C GLY A 352 33.46 -28.86 -3.06
N SER A 353 33.97 -29.83 -2.29
CA SER A 353 35.32 -30.39 -2.50
C SER A 353 35.55 -31.02 -3.88
N THR A 354 34.48 -31.37 -4.61
CA THR A 354 34.53 -31.95 -5.95
C THR A 354 34.05 -31.00 -7.05
N CYS A 355 33.64 -29.77 -6.72
CA CYS A 355 33.32 -28.74 -7.71
C CYS A 355 33.48 -27.32 -7.18
N SER A 356 34.11 -26.49 -8.01
CA SER A 356 34.34 -25.08 -7.75
C SER A 356 33.77 -24.27 -8.91
N ASP A 357 32.70 -23.55 -8.66
CA ASP A 357 32.15 -22.60 -9.61
C ASP A 357 32.50 -21.16 -9.25
N ALA A 358 32.54 -20.35 -10.31
CA ALA A 358 32.56 -18.91 -10.21
C ALA A 358 31.31 -18.36 -10.89
N ILE A 359 30.51 -17.58 -10.17
CA ILE A 359 29.48 -16.75 -10.79
C ILE A 359 30.21 -15.62 -11.51
N THR A 360 30.25 -15.70 -12.85
CA THR A 360 31.01 -14.78 -13.70
C THR A 360 30.12 -14.13 -14.75
N ASN A 361 30.39 -12.86 -15.05
CA ASN A 361 29.70 -12.03 -16.03
C ASN A 361 28.17 -12.17 -16.01
N THR A 362 27.60 -12.36 -14.80
CA THR A 362 26.17 -12.58 -14.62
C THR A 362 25.56 -11.29 -14.12
N ASN A 363 24.88 -10.56 -15.01
CA ASN A 363 24.28 -9.27 -14.70
C ASN A 363 23.48 -9.29 -13.39
N TYR A 364 22.71 -10.36 -13.15
CA TYR A 364 22.01 -10.59 -11.89
C TYR A 364 21.51 -12.05 -11.80
N THR A 365 21.59 -12.64 -10.61
CA THR A 365 20.90 -13.91 -10.30
C THR A 365 20.45 -13.95 -8.85
N SER A 366 19.52 -14.85 -8.55
CA SER A 366 18.96 -15.00 -7.21
C SER A 366 18.94 -16.45 -6.76
N LEU A 367 19.22 -16.65 -5.47
CA LEU A 367 19.29 -17.95 -4.83
C LEU A 367 18.42 -17.93 -3.57
N TYR A 368 17.39 -18.75 -3.57
CA TYR A 368 16.37 -18.73 -2.54
C TYR A 368 16.21 -20.10 -1.91
N GLY A 369 16.35 -20.19 -0.59
CA GLY A 369 16.12 -21.39 0.20
C GLY A 369 15.01 -21.18 1.24
N THR A 370 14.33 -22.25 1.66
CA THR A 370 13.45 -22.18 2.84
C THR A 370 14.20 -22.48 4.13
N ASN A 371 15.21 -23.35 4.05
CA ASN A 371 16.02 -23.75 5.21
C ASN A 371 17.35 -22.99 5.24
N TYR A 372 18.09 -23.03 4.13
CA TYR A 372 19.40 -22.38 3.99
C TYR A 372 19.79 -22.20 2.52
N VAL A 373 20.72 -21.28 2.30
CA VAL A 373 21.58 -21.18 1.11
C VAL A 373 23.01 -21.36 1.62
N LEU A 374 23.65 -22.47 1.25
CA LEU A 374 24.98 -22.86 1.71
C LEU A 374 26.01 -22.58 0.61
N LEU A 375 27.04 -21.80 0.97
CA LEU A 375 28.22 -21.55 0.14
C LEU A 375 29.36 -22.44 0.64
N ASN A 376 29.74 -23.45 -0.13
CA ASN A 376 30.88 -24.29 0.24
C ASN A 376 32.21 -23.66 -0.17
N GLU A 377 33.30 -24.25 0.35
CA GLU A 377 34.67 -23.89 -0.03
C GLU A 377 34.86 -23.98 -1.55
N GLY A 378 35.49 -22.95 -2.12
CA GLY A 378 35.70 -22.82 -3.57
C GLY A 378 34.70 -21.92 -4.28
N PHE A 379 33.59 -21.52 -3.64
CA PHE A 379 32.64 -20.55 -4.20
C PHE A 379 33.29 -19.20 -4.45
N SER A 380 33.08 -18.63 -5.64
CA SER A 380 33.54 -17.30 -5.99
C SER A 380 32.52 -16.54 -6.86
N ILE A 381 32.58 -15.21 -6.79
CA ILE A 381 31.79 -14.29 -7.61
C ILE A 381 32.71 -13.20 -8.15
N ASP A 382 32.58 -12.86 -9.43
CA ASP A 382 33.37 -11.78 -10.02
C ASP A 382 32.80 -10.38 -9.70
N ASN A 383 33.59 -9.35 -9.96
CA ASN A 383 33.20 -7.95 -9.71
C ASN A 383 32.12 -7.43 -10.67
N ASN A 384 31.74 -8.21 -11.69
CA ASN A 384 30.74 -7.85 -12.69
C ASN A 384 29.40 -8.54 -12.43
N SER A 385 29.31 -9.36 -11.38
CA SER A 385 28.13 -10.14 -11.07
C SER A 385 27.43 -9.64 -9.81
N ALA A 386 26.10 -9.71 -9.83
CA ALA A 386 25.27 -9.42 -8.67
C ALA A 386 24.45 -10.66 -8.31
N VAL A 387 24.49 -11.06 -7.05
CA VAL A 387 23.73 -12.21 -6.55
C VAL A 387 22.93 -11.80 -5.33
N LEU A 388 21.62 -12.04 -5.36
CA LEU A 388 20.78 -11.97 -4.17
C LEU A 388 20.62 -13.37 -3.58
N MET A 389 20.90 -13.52 -2.30
CA MET A 389 20.69 -14.77 -1.56
C MET A 389 19.76 -14.51 -0.40
N ASP A 390 18.74 -15.35 -0.22
CA ASP A 390 17.75 -15.10 0.83
C ASP A 390 17.04 -16.36 1.31
N ILE A 391 16.52 -16.30 2.55
CA ILE A 391 15.72 -17.35 3.17
C ILE A 391 14.27 -16.89 3.30
N LEU A 392 13.36 -17.58 2.61
CA LEU A 392 11.96 -17.19 2.50
C LEU A 392 11.03 -18.34 2.88
N ASP A 393 9.82 -18.01 3.32
CA ASP A 393 8.76 -18.99 3.58
C ASP A 393 8.13 -19.48 2.26
N CYS A 394 7.84 -20.78 2.19
CA CYS A 394 7.12 -21.38 1.09
C CYS A 394 5.64 -20.95 1.00
N ASN A 395 5.08 -20.34 2.05
CA ASN A 395 3.64 -20.07 2.19
C ASN A 395 3.11 -18.77 1.52
N SER A 396 3.57 -18.42 0.31
CA SER A 396 2.86 -17.37 -0.47
C SER A 396 1.55 -17.93 -1.07
N THR A 397 0.44 -17.21 -0.97
CA THR A 397 -0.86 -17.68 -1.48
C THR A 397 -1.65 -16.58 -2.18
N ILE A 398 -2.55 -17.01 -3.06
CA ILE A 398 -3.62 -16.19 -3.66
C ILE A 398 -4.91 -16.94 -3.44
N GLN A 399 -5.89 -16.26 -2.86
CA GLN A 399 -7.16 -16.87 -2.47
C GLN A 399 -8.30 -15.96 -2.90
N ASN A 400 -9.47 -16.52 -3.18
CA ASN A 400 -10.66 -15.72 -3.44
C ASN A 400 -11.02 -14.90 -2.19
N ASN A 401 -11.19 -13.59 -2.37
CA ASN A 401 -11.72 -12.69 -1.36
C ASN A 401 -13.24 -12.75 -1.37
N ILE A 402 -13.80 -13.70 -0.61
CA ILE A 402 -15.24 -13.76 -0.37
C ILE A 402 -15.58 -12.64 0.61
N MET A 403 -16.00 -11.49 0.09
CA MET A 403 -16.54 -10.43 0.90
C MET A 403 -17.91 -10.87 1.42
N SER A 404 -17.97 -11.34 2.66
CA SER A 404 -19.25 -11.58 3.32
C SER A 404 -19.94 -10.24 3.58
N SER A 405 -21.28 -10.21 3.54
CA SER A 405 -22.06 -9.08 4.07
C SER A 405 -21.93 -9.07 5.59
N GLY A 406 -20.75 -8.68 6.05
CA GLY A 406 -20.37 -8.63 7.45
C GLY A 406 -20.78 -7.30 8.08
N LEU A 407 -21.20 -7.39 9.34
CA LEU A 407 -21.35 -6.24 10.23
C LEU A 407 -20.03 -5.46 10.28
N ALA A 408 -20.09 -4.14 10.52
CA ALA A 408 -18.91 -3.30 10.77
C ALA A 408 -17.91 -4.02 11.68
N PRO A 409 -16.60 -4.02 11.36
CA PRO A 409 -15.61 -4.63 12.21
C PRO A 409 -15.77 -4.10 13.63
N THR A 410 -15.84 -4.99 14.62
CA THR A 410 -15.82 -4.62 16.05
C THR A 410 -14.54 -3.88 16.43
N SER A 411 -13.55 -3.85 15.54
CA SER A 411 -12.25 -3.21 15.67
C SER A 411 -12.06 -1.93 14.84
N PHE A 412 -13.07 -1.40 14.14
CA PHE A 412 -12.93 -0.08 13.50
C PHE A 412 -12.98 1.02 14.57
N VAL A 413 -11.91 1.13 15.34
CA VAL A 413 -11.65 2.26 16.21
C VAL A 413 -10.92 3.27 15.33
N PRO A 414 -11.50 4.46 15.05
CA PRO A 414 -10.71 5.57 14.52
C PRO A 414 -9.67 5.88 15.60
N LYS A 415 -8.46 5.35 15.48
CA LYS A 415 -7.39 5.76 16.37
C LYS A 415 -6.85 7.08 15.87
N ASN A 416 -6.92 8.08 16.75
CA ASN A 416 -6.28 9.37 16.62
C ASN A 416 -4.87 9.19 16.04
N LYS A 417 -4.71 9.52 14.75
CA LYS A 417 -3.41 9.56 14.07
C LYS A 417 -2.66 10.74 14.68
N LYS A 418 -1.92 10.51 15.78
CA LYS A 418 -0.84 11.44 16.15
C LYS A 418 0.29 11.21 15.15
N ILE A 419 0.23 11.92 14.04
CA ILE A 419 1.43 12.16 13.22
C ILE A 419 2.41 12.87 14.15
N PRO A 420 3.68 12.43 14.25
CA PRO A 420 4.71 13.23 14.90
C PRO A 420 4.75 14.59 14.20
N THR A 421 4.45 15.66 14.93
CA THR A 421 4.70 17.02 14.46
C THR A 421 6.20 17.14 14.18
N GLN A 422 6.59 17.30 12.92
CA GLN A 422 7.90 17.81 12.56
C GLN A 422 7.92 19.33 12.71
#